data_AF-R4JG30-F1
#
_entry.id   AF-R4JG30-F1
#
_cell.length_a   1.000
_cell.length_b   1.000
_cell.length_c   1.000
_cell.angle_alpha   90.00
_cell.angle_beta   90.00
_cell.angle_gamma   90.00
#
_symmetry.space_group_name_H-M   'P 1'
#
loop_
_entity.id
_entity.type
_entity.pdbx_description
1 polymer ?
#
loop_
_entity_poly.entity_id
_entity_poly.type
_entity_poly.pdbx_seq_one_letter_code
_entity_poly.pdbx_strand_id
1 'polypeptide(L)'
;MPLMHNPNSAIERIKNHLAYKLGKVMIDFSHQRNNYKYGGGYIALFKKLYQINKQHKKEQKIYQQTIQVFPQLKYPNLETCSDYEQALKYKFHLSYMLGEVLIQTFQNLHKGSMFKLAKNIKKANREFKIFKEIFNDFAKLSPNIVKVISKNKQLFLKEFSRIQNILKIHQDYQPILDNIFYNFNYFIQNFDLIEEWLLSNDFNEKYKKENHPYPSLFDPKKLNDEKEKINYKNISAELAWEMNLPLPDNYEFVFLSGGLSGHAAMMSFFNVCGIGYLYHHMDLMKNRYIDYYHFSRIENLYSIITYGQYSLTQGMNNIGKYLTLINKIPILFLVRDPISRLKTGVNHPILNPKSMKEICLNNDYSDVFKNKMYVGDIGKNFYYSEKPSMKYLPR
;
A
#
# COMPACT_ATOMS: atom_id res chain seq x y z
N MET A 1 -24.44 4.22 -24.52
CA MET A 1 -23.86 2.90 -24.82
C MET A 1 -24.76 2.21 -25.85
N PRO A 2 -24.25 1.48 -26.85
CA PRO A 2 -25.10 0.72 -27.76
C PRO A 2 -25.74 -0.50 -27.07
N LEU A 3 -26.80 -1.06 -27.66
CA LEU A 3 -27.35 -2.36 -27.29
C LEU A 3 -26.28 -3.46 -27.36
N MET A 4 -26.36 -4.45 -26.47
CA MET A 4 -25.43 -5.58 -26.41
C MET A 4 -26.05 -6.82 -25.75
N HIS A 5 -25.42 -7.98 -25.96
CA HIS A 5 -25.90 -9.27 -25.46
C HIS A 5 -25.70 -9.45 -23.96
N ASN A 6 -24.53 -9.10 -23.39
CA ASN A 6 -24.29 -9.19 -21.95
C ASN A 6 -23.94 -7.83 -21.33
N PRO A 7 -24.94 -7.07 -20.84
CA PRO A 7 -24.71 -5.75 -20.24
C PRO A 7 -24.00 -5.81 -18.88
N ASN A 8 -23.89 -7.00 -18.26
CA ASN A 8 -23.23 -7.18 -16.97
C ASN A 8 -21.73 -7.47 -17.11
N SER A 9 -21.21 -7.62 -18.34
CA SER A 9 -19.77 -7.76 -18.61
C SER A 9 -19.14 -6.41 -18.98
N ALA A 10 -18.19 -5.95 -18.17
CA ALA A 10 -17.36 -4.79 -18.48
C ALA A 10 -16.47 -5.03 -19.72
N ILE A 11 -16.00 -6.26 -19.96
CA ILE A 11 -15.21 -6.59 -21.14
C ILE A 11 -16.03 -6.40 -22.42
N GLU A 12 -17.24 -6.96 -22.48
CA GLU A 12 -18.13 -6.78 -23.64
C GLU A 12 -18.47 -5.31 -23.85
N ARG A 13 -18.73 -4.59 -22.76
CA ARG A 13 -18.99 -3.15 -22.77
C ARG A 13 -17.85 -2.34 -23.38
N ILE A 14 -16.60 -2.65 -23.03
CA ILE A 14 -15.42 -1.98 -23.61
C ILE A 14 -15.21 -2.38 -25.07
N LYS A 15 -15.42 -3.66 -25.42
CA LYS A 15 -15.35 -4.14 -26.81
C LYS A 15 -16.45 -3.53 -27.69
N ASN A 16 -17.62 -3.25 -27.12
CA ASN A 16 -18.74 -2.60 -27.81
C ASN A 16 -18.55 -1.07 -27.94
N HIS A 17 -17.55 -0.49 -27.28
CA HIS A 17 -17.20 0.92 -27.41
C HIS A 17 -16.80 1.27 -28.85
N LEU A 18 -17.17 2.48 -29.31
CA LEU A 18 -16.91 2.91 -30.69
C LEU A 18 -15.42 2.86 -31.03
N ALA A 19 -14.55 3.32 -30.11
CA ALA A 19 -13.10 3.28 -30.29
C ALA A 19 -12.63 1.85 -30.61
N TYR A 20 -13.01 0.87 -29.78
CA TYR A 20 -12.61 -0.52 -29.99
C TYR A 20 -13.08 -1.05 -31.35
N LYS A 21 -14.34 -0.82 -31.72
CA LYS A 21 -14.90 -1.23 -33.02
C LYS A 21 -14.12 -0.64 -34.20
N LEU A 22 -13.83 0.67 -34.15
CA LEU A 22 -13.12 1.36 -35.23
C LEU A 22 -11.67 0.89 -35.36
N GLY A 23 -10.93 0.80 -34.24
CA GLY A 23 -9.54 0.36 -34.31
C GLY A 23 -9.39 -1.13 -34.60
N LYS A 24 -10.37 -1.98 -34.27
CA LYS A 24 -10.40 -3.38 -34.74
C LYS A 24 -10.42 -3.44 -36.27
N VAL A 25 -11.29 -2.64 -36.90
CA VAL A 25 -11.34 -2.56 -38.37
C VAL A 25 -10.04 -2.02 -38.97
N MET A 26 -9.36 -1.09 -38.31
CA MET A 26 -8.03 -0.64 -38.76
C MET A 26 -6.99 -1.77 -38.75
N ILE A 27 -6.98 -2.57 -37.69
CA ILE A 27 -6.04 -3.69 -37.55
C ILE A 27 -6.34 -4.76 -38.59
N ASP A 28 -7.62 -5.15 -38.74
CA ASP A 28 -8.05 -6.13 -39.74
C ASP A 28 -7.64 -5.68 -41.16
N PHE A 29 -7.84 -4.40 -41.47
CA PHE A 29 -7.41 -3.81 -42.74
C PHE A 29 -5.88 -3.83 -42.91
N SER A 30 -5.12 -3.56 -41.84
CA SER A 30 -3.65 -3.59 -41.91
C SER A 30 -3.11 -4.98 -42.23
N HIS A 31 -3.73 -6.04 -41.70
CA HIS A 31 -3.36 -7.43 -42.00
C HIS A 31 -3.74 -7.83 -43.43
N GLN A 32 -4.86 -7.31 -43.94
CA GLN A 32 -5.37 -7.63 -45.27
C GLN A 32 -4.81 -6.71 -46.37
N ARG A 33 -3.93 -5.76 -46.03
CA ARG A 33 -3.44 -4.72 -46.94
C ARG A 33 -2.81 -5.27 -48.22
N ASN A 34 -2.10 -6.39 -48.13
CA ASN A 34 -1.45 -7.03 -49.27
C ASN A 34 -2.45 -7.69 -50.25
N ASN A 35 -3.70 -7.88 -49.84
CA ASN A 35 -4.76 -8.46 -50.67
C ASN A 35 -5.48 -7.42 -51.54
N TYR A 36 -5.19 -6.12 -51.34
CA TYR A 36 -5.81 -5.03 -52.11
C TYR A 36 -4.84 -4.52 -53.19
N LYS A 37 -5.08 -4.86 -54.46
CA LYS A 37 -4.39 -4.25 -55.61
C LYS A 37 -4.97 -2.85 -55.90
N TYR A 38 -4.10 -1.89 -56.25
CA TYR A 38 -4.43 -0.57 -56.82
C TYR A 38 -5.35 0.36 -56.00
N GLY A 39 -4.97 0.71 -54.76
CA GLY A 39 -5.50 1.91 -54.06
C GLY A 39 -6.95 1.87 -53.54
N GLY A 40 -7.81 0.97 -54.06
CA GLY A 40 -9.22 0.84 -53.67
C GLY A 40 -9.46 0.37 -52.23
N GLY A 41 -8.43 -0.17 -51.56
CA GLY A 41 -8.52 -0.64 -50.17
C GLY A 41 -8.86 0.48 -49.17
N TYR A 42 -8.31 1.69 -49.33
CA TYR A 42 -8.58 2.79 -48.40
C TYR A 42 -10.00 3.32 -48.51
N ILE A 43 -10.57 3.40 -49.73
CA ILE A 43 -11.96 3.80 -49.94
C ILE A 43 -12.91 2.82 -49.24
N ALA A 44 -12.63 1.52 -49.38
CA ALA A 44 -13.38 0.47 -48.69
C ALA A 44 -13.26 0.59 -47.16
N LEU A 45 -12.06 0.89 -46.64
CA LEU A 45 -11.85 1.13 -45.21
C LEU A 45 -12.68 2.32 -44.71
N PHE A 46 -12.61 3.48 -45.37
CA PHE A 46 -13.37 4.67 -44.97
C PHE A 46 -14.88 4.42 -45.01
N LYS A 47 -15.38 3.71 -46.03
CA LYS A 47 -16.79 3.31 -46.14
C LYS A 47 -17.20 2.43 -44.94
N LYS A 48 -16.36 1.45 -44.57
CA LYS A 48 -16.62 0.54 -43.44
C LYS A 48 -16.59 1.27 -42.10
N LEU A 49 -15.62 2.17 -41.87
CA LEU A 49 -15.55 3.00 -40.67
C LEU A 49 -16.78 3.89 -40.52
N TYR A 50 -17.23 4.51 -41.62
CA TYR A 50 -18.45 5.34 -41.64
C TYR A 50 -19.70 4.52 -41.30
N GLN A 51 -19.86 3.34 -41.90
CA GLN A 51 -20.99 2.45 -41.62
C GLN A 51 -21.06 2.06 -40.15
N ILE A 52 -19.92 1.67 -39.55
CA ILE A 52 -19.83 1.32 -38.12
C ILE A 52 -20.21 2.50 -37.24
N ASN A 53 -19.71 3.70 -37.54
CA ASN A 53 -20.04 4.90 -36.77
C ASN A 53 -21.54 5.23 -36.86
N LYS A 54 -22.13 5.16 -38.07
CA LYS A 54 -23.57 5.38 -38.29
C LYS A 54 -24.42 4.37 -37.51
N GLN A 55 -24.07 3.09 -37.60
CA GLN A 55 -24.76 2.02 -36.89
C GLN A 55 -24.65 2.17 -35.37
N HIS A 56 -23.45 2.45 -34.85
CA HIS A 56 -23.22 2.67 -33.43
C HIS A 56 -24.04 3.84 -32.88
N LYS A 57 -24.14 4.95 -33.63
CA LYS A 57 -25.00 6.09 -33.25
C LYS A 57 -26.49 5.72 -33.24
N LYS A 58 -26.94 4.91 -34.19
CA LYS A 58 -28.33 4.41 -34.22
C LYS A 58 -28.62 3.55 -32.99
N GLU A 59 -27.76 2.57 -32.68
CA GLU A 59 -27.89 1.69 -31.52
C GLU A 59 -27.87 2.48 -30.20
N GLN A 60 -27.03 3.52 -30.08
CA GLN A 60 -27.01 4.39 -28.91
C GLN A 60 -28.33 5.15 -28.72
N LYS A 61 -28.92 5.69 -29.79
CA LYS A 61 -30.22 6.39 -29.72
C LYS A 61 -31.34 5.45 -29.32
N ILE A 62 -31.39 4.26 -29.91
CA ILE A 62 -32.37 3.23 -29.55
C ILE A 62 -32.25 2.89 -28.06
N TYR A 63 -31.03 2.63 -27.58
CA TYR A 63 -30.80 2.33 -26.17
C TYR A 63 -31.27 3.46 -25.25
N GLN A 64 -30.97 4.72 -25.59
CA GLN A 64 -31.42 5.89 -24.82
C GLN A 64 -32.95 5.99 -24.74
N GLN A 65 -33.66 5.71 -25.83
CA GLN A 65 -35.13 5.67 -25.84
C GLN A 65 -35.65 4.48 -25.03
N THR A 66 -35.02 3.31 -25.14
CA THR A 66 -35.41 2.11 -24.37
C THR A 66 -35.30 2.33 -22.87
N ILE A 67 -34.22 2.96 -22.37
CA ILE A 67 -34.06 3.21 -20.92
C ILE A 67 -34.97 4.32 -20.40
N GLN A 68 -35.45 5.22 -21.27
CA GLN A 68 -36.47 6.21 -20.89
C GLN A 68 -37.83 5.56 -20.64
N VAL A 69 -38.19 4.57 -21.46
CA VAL A 69 -39.43 3.80 -21.30
C VAL A 69 -39.30 2.73 -20.21
N PHE A 70 -38.12 2.11 -20.09
CA PHE A 70 -37.83 1.02 -19.16
C PHE A 70 -36.56 1.30 -18.34
N PRO A 71 -36.65 2.10 -17.27
CA PRO A 71 -35.49 2.46 -16.44
C PRO A 71 -34.73 1.26 -15.87
N GLN A 72 -35.41 0.13 -15.63
CA GLN A 72 -34.82 -1.12 -15.16
C GLN A 72 -33.82 -1.76 -16.12
N LEU A 73 -33.83 -1.37 -17.41
CA LEU A 73 -32.87 -1.85 -18.42
C LEU A 73 -31.58 -1.00 -18.46
N LYS A 74 -31.47 0.00 -17.58
CA LYS A 74 -30.25 0.79 -17.44
C LYS A 74 -29.11 -0.11 -16.99
N TYR A 75 -28.00 -0.03 -17.72
CA TYR A 75 -26.84 -0.86 -17.41
C TYR A 75 -26.22 -0.42 -16.08
N PRO A 76 -25.72 -1.38 -15.28
CA PRO A 76 -25.03 -1.05 -14.04
C PRO A 76 -23.76 -0.22 -14.32
N ASN A 77 -23.17 0.34 -13.27
CA ASN A 77 -21.89 1.02 -13.41
C ASN A 77 -20.81 0.04 -13.90
N LEU A 78 -19.85 0.51 -14.69
CA LEU A 78 -18.78 -0.35 -15.21
C LEU A 78 -17.97 -1.01 -14.09
N GLU A 79 -17.79 -0.28 -12.99
CA GLU A 79 -17.02 -0.70 -11.81
C GLU A 79 -17.67 -1.80 -11.00
N THR A 80 -19.00 -1.98 -11.11
CA THR A 80 -19.74 -3.02 -10.39
C THR A 80 -19.76 -4.36 -11.12
N CYS A 81 -19.24 -4.42 -12.34
CA CYS A 81 -19.11 -5.67 -13.11
C CYS A 81 -17.97 -6.52 -12.55
N SER A 82 -18.19 -7.84 -12.42
CA SER A 82 -17.19 -8.78 -11.85
C SER A 82 -15.89 -8.85 -12.66
N ASP A 83 -15.95 -8.58 -13.96
CA ASP A 83 -14.82 -8.58 -14.89
C ASP A 83 -14.20 -7.18 -15.10
N TYR A 84 -14.54 -6.18 -14.28
CA TYR A 84 -14.10 -4.79 -14.46
C TYR A 84 -12.56 -4.63 -14.51
N GLU A 85 -11.84 -5.20 -13.54
CA GLU A 85 -10.37 -5.09 -13.49
C GLU A 85 -9.71 -5.71 -14.73
N GLN A 86 -10.27 -6.81 -15.26
CA GLN A 86 -9.81 -7.42 -16.51
C GLN A 86 -10.16 -6.54 -17.72
N ALA A 87 -11.32 -5.90 -17.69
CA ALA A 87 -11.79 -5.01 -18.73
C ALA A 87 -10.87 -3.78 -18.90
N LEU A 88 -10.27 -3.26 -17.83
CA LEU A 88 -9.35 -2.13 -17.90
C LEU A 88 -8.17 -2.38 -18.85
N LYS A 89 -7.67 -3.63 -18.97
CA LYS A 89 -6.61 -3.99 -19.92
C LYS A 89 -7.01 -3.68 -21.36
N TYR A 90 -8.29 -3.81 -21.71
CA TYR A 90 -8.78 -3.54 -23.05
C TYR A 90 -8.75 -2.06 -23.44
N LYS A 91 -8.68 -1.12 -22.48
CA LYS A 91 -8.44 0.30 -22.78
C LYS A 91 -7.02 0.57 -23.30
N PHE A 92 -6.08 -0.32 -23.00
CA PHE A 92 -4.70 -0.29 -23.52
C PHE A 92 -4.49 -1.25 -24.69
N HIS A 93 -5.54 -1.96 -25.12
CA HIS A 93 -5.46 -2.79 -26.31
C HIS A 93 -5.27 -1.91 -27.55
N LEU A 94 -4.47 -2.37 -28.51
CA LEU A 94 -4.16 -1.61 -29.72
C LEU A 94 -5.42 -1.12 -30.45
N SER A 95 -6.45 -1.97 -30.54
CA SER A 95 -7.74 -1.59 -31.15
C SER A 95 -8.39 -0.41 -30.47
N TYR A 96 -8.33 -0.32 -29.14
CA TYR A 96 -8.93 0.81 -28.42
C TYR A 96 -8.15 2.09 -28.68
N MET A 97 -6.82 2.03 -28.54
CA MET A 97 -5.93 3.19 -28.72
C MET A 97 -5.98 3.77 -30.14
N LEU A 98 -5.98 2.91 -31.17
CA LEU A 98 -6.13 3.35 -32.57
C LEU A 98 -7.50 3.97 -32.82
N GLY A 99 -8.54 3.40 -32.23
CA GLY A 99 -9.89 3.94 -32.29
C GLY A 99 -10.04 5.32 -31.67
N GLU A 100 -9.41 5.55 -30.51
CA GLU A 100 -9.38 6.87 -29.88
C GLU A 100 -8.71 7.90 -30.79
N VAL A 101 -7.56 7.55 -31.38
CA VAL A 101 -6.86 8.40 -32.34
C VAL A 101 -7.75 8.74 -33.55
N LEU A 102 -8.49 7.76 -34.08
CA LEU A 102 -9.43 8.00 -35.18
C LEU A 102 -10.55 8.96 -34.77
N ILE A 103 -11.22 8.70 -33.64
CA ILE A 103 -12.33 9.53 -33.17
C ILE A 103 -11.87 10.98 -32.98
N GLN A 104 -10.74 11.20 -32.31
CA GLN A 104 -10.17 12.53 -32.09
C GLN A 104 -9.80 13.23 -33.40
N THR A 105 -9.30 12.48 -34.38
CA THR A 105 -8.94 13.02 -35.70
C THR A 105 -10.18 13.43 -36.49
N PHE A 106 -11.22 12.58 -36.50
CA PHE A 106 -12.47 12.86 -37.24
C PHE A 106 -13.28 14.00 -36.62
N GLN A 107 -13.16 14.22 -35.31
CA GLN A 107 -13.80 15.36 -34.63
C GLN A 107 -13.15 16.71 -34.99
N ASN A 108 -11.86 16.74 -35.30
CA ASN A 108 -11.08 17.97 -35.52
C ASN A 108 -10.56 18.09 -36.96
N LEU A 109 -11.41 17.78 -37.93
CA LEU A 109 -11.04 17.60 -39.33
C LEU A 109 -10.75 18.94 -40.05
N HIS A 110 -9.54 19.48 -39.90
CA HIS A 110 -9.03 20.63 -40.68
C HIS A 110 -7.99 20.18 -41.74
N LYS A 111 -7.74 21.00 -42.76
CA LYS A 111 -6.76 20.72 -43.84
C LYS A 111 -5.36 20.48 -43.22
N GLY A 112 -4.90 19.22 -43.23
CA GLY A 112 -3.69 18.75 -42.53
C GLY A 112 -3.91 17.54 -41.60
N SER A 113 -5.18 17.19 -41.34
CA SER A 113 -5.60 16.09 -40.45
C SER A 113 -5.04 14.71 -40.83
N MET A 114 -4.83 14.42 -42.11
CA MET A 114 -4.34 13.10 -42.56
C MET A 114 -2.85 12.87 -42.19
N PHE A 115 -2.00 13.89 -42.30
CA PHE A 115 -0.60 13.78 -41.86
C PHE A 115 -0.49 13.64 -40.34
N LYS A 116 -1.33 14.37 -39.61
CA LYS A 116 -1.45 14.27 -38.14
C LYS A 116 -1.94 12.88 -37.71
N LEU A 117 -2.84 12.27 -38.48
CA LEU A 117 -3.35 10.92 -38.24
C LEU A 117 -2.24 9.87 -38.31
N ALA A 118 -1.43 9.86 -39.37
CA ALA A 118 -0.33 8.91 -39.52
C ALA A 118 0.69 9.03 -38.36
N LYS A 119 1.03 10.26 -37.96
CA LYS A 119 1.90 10.53 -36.80
C LYS A 119 1.29 9.99 -35.49
N ASN A 120 0.01 10.24 -35.26
CA ASN A 120 -0.68 9.79 -34.05
C ASN A 120 -0.86 8.25 -34.01
N ILE A 121 -1.10 7.61 -35.15
CA ILE A 121 -1.10 6.14 -35.26
C ILE A 121 0.27 5.57 -34.89
N LYS A 122 1.36 6.16 -35.41
CA LYS A 122 2.73 5.75 -35.06
C LYS A 122 3.00 5.93 -33.57
N LYS A 123 2.50 7.00 -32.96
CA LYS A 123 2.58 7.24 -31.51
C LYS A 123 1.81 6.18 -30.72
N ALA A 124 0.54 5.91 -31.05
CA ALA A 124 -0.28 4.90 -30.38
C ALA A 124 0.32 3.49 -30.48
N ASN A 125 0.92 3.13 -31.61
CA ASN A 125 1.65 1.86 -31.75
C ASN A 125 2.87 1.77 -30.83
N ARG A 126 3.60 2.87 -30.62
CA ARG A 126 4.73 2.91 -29.67
C ARG A 126 4.25 2.76 -28.24
N GLU A 127 3.24 3.53 -27.85
CA GLU A 127 2.63 3.44 -26.51
C GLU A 127 2.05 2.04 -26.24
N PHE A 128 1.42 1.41 -27.24
CA PHE A 128 0.93 0.04 -27.12
C PHE A 128 2.06 -0.96 -26.83
N LYS A 129 3.20 -0.85 -27.51
CA LYS A 129 4.36 -1.72 -27.25
C LYS A 129 4.85 -1.58 -25.81
N ILE A 130 4.96 -0.34 -25.34
CA ILE A 130 5.30 0.01 -23.95
C ILE A 130 4.34 -0.70 -22.99
N PHE A 131 3.04 -0.47 -23.10
CA PHE A 131 2.05 -1.09 -22.21
C PHE A 131 2.04 -2.62 -22.29
N LYS A 132 2.26 -3.19 -23.48
CA LYS A 132 2.31 -4.65 -23.66
C LYS A 132 3.48 -5.26 -22.90
N GLU A 133 4.66 -4.68 -23.00
CA GLU A 133 5.86 -5.11 -22.28
C GLU A 133 5.61 -5.05 -20.77
N ILE A 134 5.14 -3.90 -20.28
CA ILE A 134 4.82 -3.72 -18.87
C ILE A 134 3.78 -4.72 -18.37
N PHE A 135 2.66 -4.88 -19.07
CA PHE A 135 1.62 -5.79 -18.59
C PHE A 135 2.03 -7.26 -18.68
N ASN A 136 3.03 -7.61 -19.48
CA ASN A 136 3.58 -8.96 -19.48
C ASN A 136 4.52 -9.17 -18.28
N ASP A 137 5.36 -8.18 -17.98
CA ASP A 137 6.38 -8.29 -16.93
C ASP A 137 5.79 -8.04 -15.52
N PHE A 138 4.90 -7.05 -15.40
CA PHE A 138 4.39 -6.54 -14.12
C PHE A 138 3.01 -7.05 -13.72
N ALA A 139 2.25 -7.70 -14.60
CA ALA A 139 0.96 -8.29 -14.19
C ALA A 139 1.12 -9.41 -13.15
N LYS A 140 2.33 -9.97 -13.01
CA LYS A 140 2.68 -10.91 -11.94
C LYS A 140 2.93 -10.21 -10.59
N LEU A 141 3.34 -8.94 -10.62
CA LEU A 141 3.85 -8.20 -9.46
C LEU A 141 2.76 -7.39 -8.73
N SER A 142 1.70 -6.96 -9.43
CA SER A 142 0.56 -6.30 -8.78
C SER A 142 -0.74 -6.48 -9.57
N PRO A 143 -1.77 -7.14 -8.99
CA PRO A 143 -3.07 -7.32 -9.65
C PRO A 143 -3.75 -6.00 -10.04
N ASN A 144 -3.48 -4.93 -9.28
CA ASN A 144 -4.12 -3.63 -9.42
C ASN A 144 -3.35 -2.64 -10.32
N ILE A 145 -2.20 -3.04 -10.86
CA ILE A 145 -1.31 -2.13 -11.60
C ILE A 145 -2.00 -1.48 -12.82
N VAL A 146 -2.87 -2.23 -13.50
CA VAL A 146 -3.62 -1.75 -14.68
C VAL A 146 -4.52 -0.58 -14.31
N LYS A 147 -5.17 -0.65 -13.14
CA LYS A 147 -6.05 0.41 -12.63
C LYS A 147 -5.25 1.66 -12.29
N VAL A 148 -4.11 1.50 -11.64
CA VAL A 148 -3.26 2.64 -11.27
C VAL A 148 -2.66 3.32 -12.51
N ILE A 149 -2.14 2.54 -13.46
CA ILE A 149 -1.64 3.07 -14.75
C ILE A 149 -2.77 3.75 -15.52
N SER A 150 -4.00 3.22 -15.47
CA SER A 150 -5.17 3.87 -16.11
C SER A 150 -5.42 5.26 -15.55
N LYS A 151 -5.32 5.42 -14.23
CA LYS A 151 -5.51 6.72 -13.57
C LYS A 151 -4.40 7.71 -13.89
N ASN A 152 -3.16 7.24 -14.02
CA ASN A 152 -1.97 8.07 -14.20
C ASN A 152 -1.34 7.97 -15.61
N LYS A 153 -2.12 7.60 -16.64
CA LYS A 153 -1.62 7.22 -17.98
C LYS A 153 -0.65 8.23 -18.59
N GLN A 154 -0.97 9.52 -18.53
CA GLN A 154 -0.15 10.57 -19.16
C GLN A 154 1.18 10.77 -18.43
N LEU A 155 1.15 10.87 -17.10
CA LEU A 155 2.35 10.97 -16.27
C LEU A 155 3.24 9.73 -16.45
N PHE A 156 2.64 8.55 -16.42
CA PHE A 156 3.35 7.30 -16.65
C PHE A 156 4.06 7.25 -18.00
N LEU A 157 3.37 7.63 -19.09
CA LEU A 157 3.97 7.67 -20.43
C LEU A 157 5.09 8.71 -20.54
N LYS A 158 4.98 9.84 -19.84
CA LYS A 158 5.99 10.89 -19.81
C LYS A 158 7.28 10.39 -19.13
N GLU A 159 7.14 9.70 -18.01
CA GLU A 159 8.26 9.25 -17.19
C GLU A 159 8.69 7.80 -17.50
N PHE A 160 8.11 7.15 -18.51
CA PHE A 160 8.26 5.72 -18.77
C PHE A 160 9.72 5.27 -18.85
N SER A 161 10.57 5.97 -19.62
CA SER A 161 11.98 5.60 -19.78
C SER A 161 12.76 5.71 -18.47
N ARG A 162 12.45 6.70 -17.64
CA ARG A 162 13.05 6.90 -16.31
C ARG A 162 12.60 5.80 -15.34
N ILE A 163 11.31 5.48 -15.34
CA ILE A 163 10.74 4.37 -14.58
C ILE A 163 11.39 3.04 -14.98
N GLN A 164 11.53 2.76 -16.28
CA GLN A 164 12.22 1.55 -16.76
C GLN A 164 13.66 1.48 -16.25
N ASN A 165 14.36 2.62 -16.22
CA ASN A 165 15.71 2.67 -15.71
C ASN A 165 15.77 2.30 -14.22
N ILE A 166 14.89 2.87 -13.39
CA ILE A 166 14.76 2.51 -11.97
C ILE A 166 14.49 1.02 -11.79
N LEU A 167 13.52 0.47 -12.53
CA LEU A 167 13.15 -0.93 -12.42
C LEU A 167 14.28 -1.86 -12.86
N LYS A 168 15.07 -1.47 -13.86
CA LYS A 168 16.24 -2.21 -14.32
C LYS A 168 17.40 -2.15 -13.31
N ILE A 169 17.65 -0.99 -12.71
CA ILE A 169 18.70 -0.80 -11.70
C ILE A 169 18.41 -1.65 -10.46
N HIS A 170 17.14 -1.77 -10.08
CA HIS A 170 16.69 -2.51 -8.90
C HIS A 170 16.08 -3.88 -9.21
N GLN A 171 16.32 -4.42 -10.41
CA GLN A 171 15.74 -5.70 -10.85
C GLN A 171 16.12 -6.89 -9.96
N ASP A 172 17.24 -6.79 -9.26
CA ASP A 172 17.81 -7.79 -8.34
C ASP A 172 17.36 -7.60 -6.88
N TYR A 173 16.62 -6.53 -6.58
CA TYR A 173 16.20 -6.18 -5.23
C TYR A 173 14.67 -6.18 -5.12
N GLN A 174 14.09 -7.39 -5.02
CA GLN A 174 12.64 -7.59 -5.03
C GLN A 174 11.85 -6.75 -3.99
N PRO A 175 12.32 -6.56 -2.74
CA PRO A 175 11.58 -5.78 -1.74
C PRO A 175 11.26 -4.33 -2.15
N ILE A 176 12.16 -3.64 -2.87
CA ILE A 176 11.87 -2.27 -3.34
C ILE A 176 10.92 -2.29 -4.54
N LEU A 177 11.02 -3.28 -5.43
CA LEU A 177 10.08 -3.44 -6.54
C LEU A 177 8.65 -3.65 -6.01
N ASP A 178 8.49 -4.53 -5.01
CA ASP A 178 7.20 -4.78 -4.37
C ASP A 178 6.64 -3.49 -3.73
N ASN A 179 7.49 -2.72 -3.04
CA ASN A 179 7.11 -1.44 -2.45
C ASN A 179 6.65 -0.43 -3.53
N ILE A 180 7.39 -0.31 -4.64
CA ILE A 180 7.02 0.56 -5.77
C ILE A 180 5.66 0.15 -6.36
N PHE A 181 5.43 -1.14 -6.60
CA PHE A 181 4.18 -1.60 -7.23
C PHE A 181 2.97 -1.55 -6.31
N TYR A 182 3.17 -1.82 -5.02
CA TYR A 182 2.12 -1.66 -4.02
C TYR A 182 1.69 -0.19 -3.90
N ASN A 183 2.67 0.72 -3.88
CA ASN A 183 2.45 2.16 -3.70
C ASN A 183 2.49 2.96 -5.01
N PHE A 184 2.20 2.32 -6.15
CA PHE A 184 2.50 2.88 -7.48
C PHE A 184 1.82 4.22 -7.77
N ASN A 185 0.62 4.44 -7.22
CA ASN A 185 -0.07 5.72 -7.40
C ASN A 185 0.71 6.87 -6.76
N TYR A 186 1.21 6.66 -5.54
CA TYR A 186 2.00 7.65 -4.82
C TYR A 186 3.40 7.78 -5.42
N PHE A 187 3.97 6.66 -5.89
CA PHE A 187 5.23 6.63 -6.63
C PHE A 187 5.21 7.56 -7.86
N ILE A 188 4.21 7.42 -8.74
CA ILE A 188 4.12 8.25 -9.95
C ILE A 188 3.86 9.72 -9.65
N GLN A 189 3.08 10.02 -8.60
CA GLN A 189 2.78 11.40 -8.21
C GLN A 189 4.01 12.14 -7.67
N ASN A 190 4.97 11.42 -7.09
CA ASN A 190 6.16 11.97 -6.45
C ASN A 190 7.45 11.44 -7.07
N PHE A 191 7.38 11.11 -8.36
CA PHE A 191 8.41 10.33 -9.05
C PHE A 191 9.79 10.97 -8.99
N ASP A 192 9.91 12.29 -9.18
CA ASP A 192 11.22 12.96 -9.20
C ASP A 192 11.98 12.79 -7.87
N LEU A 193 11.29 12.94 -6.73
CA LEU A 193 11.88 12.78 -5.39
C LEU A 193 12.28 11.33 -5.11
N ILE A 194 11.42 10.39 -5.53
CA ILE A 194 11.69 8.96 -5.32
C ILE A 194 12.81 8.49 -6.24
N GLU A 195 12.86 8.95 -7.49
CA GLU A 195 13.94 8.64 -8.41
C GLU A 195 15.29 9.11 -7.86
N GLU A 196 15.37 10.36 -7.38
CA GLU A 196 16.58 10.90 -6.74
C GLU A 196 17.03 10.00 -5.59
N TRP A 197 16.11 9.61 -4.71
CA TRP A 197 16.40 8.75 -3.56
C TRP A 197 16.86 7.36 -3.98
N LEU A 198 16.14 6.69 -4.89
CA LEU A 198 16.45 5.33 -5.33
C LEU A 198 17.73 5.22 -6.17
N LEU A 199 18.21 6.33 -6.73
CA LEU A 199 19.50 6.41 -7.42
C LEU A 199 20.66 6.81 -6.51
N SER A 200 20.38 7.17 -5.26
CA SER A 200 21.40 7.67 -4.33
C SER A 200 22.31 6.57 -3.77
N ASN A 201 23.55 6.95 -3.44
CA ASN A 201 24.47 6.08 -2.70
C ASN A 201 23.94 5.75 -1.30
N ASP A 202 23.26 6.69 -0.65
CA ASP A 202 22.67 6.51 0.68
C ASP A 202 21.62 5.38 0.69
N PHE A 203 20.75 5.32 -0.33
CA PHE A 203 19.81 4.20 -0.49
C PHE A 203 20.55 2.88 -0.68
N ASN A 204 21.57 2.86 -1.53
CA ASN A 204 22.32 1.65 -1.85
C ASN A 204 23.01 1.08 -0.61
N GLU A 205 23.75 1.91 0.14
CA GLU A 205 24.46 1.48 1.35
C GLU A 205 23.48 1.08 2.47
N LYS A 206 22.39 1.82 2.66
CA LYS A 206 21.44 1.57 3.76
C LYS A 206 20.54 0.37 3.53
N TYR A 207 20.11 0.13 2.28
CA TYR A 207 19.06 -0.85 1.99
C TYR A 207 19.52 -1.96 1.06
N LYS A 208 20.11 -1.62 -0.10
CA LYS A 208 20.40 -2.61 -1.13
C LYS A 208 21.58 -3.52 -0.78
N LYS A 209 22.68 -2.97 -0.26
CA LYS A 209 23.90 -3.70 0.11
C LYS A 209 23.66 -4.77 1.18
N GLU A 210 22.81 -4.48 2.16
CA GLU A 210 22.43 -5.40 3.23
C GLU A 210 21.22 -6.28 2.87
N ASN A 211 20.69 -6.17 1.64
CA ASN A 211 19.45 -6.82 1.20
C ASN A 211 18.30 -6.63 2.21
N HIS A 212 18.10 -5.39 2.65
CA HIS A 212 17.16 -5.06 3.71
C HIS A 212 15.73 -5.45 3.31
N PRO A 213 14.94 -6.13 4.16
CA PRO A 213 13.63 -6.67 3.74
C PRO A 213 12.55 -5.60 3.56
N TYR A 214 12.73 -4.40 4.11
CA TYR A 214 11.75 -3.31 4.07
C TYR A 214 12.40 -1.98 3.64
N PRO A 215 12.81 -1.81 2.37
CA PRO A 215 13.40 -0.56 1.91
C PRO A 215 12.37 0.56 1.86
N SER A 216 12.76 1.73 2.36
CA SER A 216 11.94 2.96 2.32
C SER A 216 11.86 3.51 0.90
N LEU A 217 10.66 3.94 0.50
CA LEU A 217 10.43 4.56 -0.82
C LEU A 217 10.90 6.03 -0.90
N PHE A 218 11.10 6.68 0.26
CA PHE A 218 11.60 8.05 0.37
C PHE A 218 12.85 8.10 1.24
N ASP A 219 13.64 9.15 1.07
CA ASP A 219 14.79 9.45 1.94
C ASP A 219 14.31 9.77 3.37
N PRO A 220 14.61 8.92 4.37
CA PRO A 220 14.19 9.18 5.74
C PRO A 220 14.75 10.47 6.33
N LYS A 221 15.93 10.93 5.91
CA LYS A 221 16.54 12.15 6.45
C LYS A 221 15.74 13.37 6.03
N LYS A 222 15.38 13.46 4.74
CA LYS A 222 14.56 14.57 4.21
C LYS A 222 13.16 14.58 4.82
N LEU A 223 12.59 13.41 5.15
CA LEU A 223 11.24 13.33 5.73
C LEU A 223 11.11 14.00 7.10
N ASN A 224 12.20 14.16 7.86
CA ASN A 224 12.21 14.88 9.14
C ASN A 224 12.31 16.41 8.97
N ASP A 225 12.67 16.93 7.79
CA ASP A 225 12.72 18.37 7.54
C ASP A 225 11.33 18.90 7.14
N GLU A 226 10.76 19.76 7.98
CA GLU A 226 9.44 20.36 7.74
C GLU A 226 9.42 21.30 6.53
N LYS A 227 10.58 21.77 6.06
CA LYS A 227 10.71 22.60 4.85
C LYS A 227 10.60 21.79 3.57
N GLU A 228 10.80 20.47 3.64
CA GLU A 228 10.65 19.59 2.49
C GLU A 228 9.20 19.52 2.04
N LYS A 229 9.00 19.41 0.72
CA LYS A 229 7.66 19.31 0.12
C LYS A 229 6.87 18.12 0.66
N ILE A 230 7.57 17.04 0.99
CA ILE A 230 7.02 15.80 1.54
C ILE A 230 7.77 15.48 2.82
N ASN A 231 7.05 15.35 3.92
CA ASN A 231 7.62 15.13 5.25
C ASN A 231 6.61 14.40 6.16
N TYR A 232 7.04 14.04 7.36
CA TYR A 232 6.21 13.27 8.30
C TYR A 232 4.95 14.00 8.78
N LYS A 233 4.84 15.34 8.63
CA LYS A 233 3.61 16.08 8.94
C LYS A 233 2.53 15.91 7.86
N ASN A 234 2.93 15.77 6.59
CA ASN A 234 2.01 15.72 5.45
C ASN A 234 1.74 14.31 4.89
N ILE A 235 2.54 13.31 5.25
CA ILE A 235 2.24 11.90 4.98
C ILE A 235 1.39 11.31 6.12
N SER A 236 0.37 10.52 5.79
CA SER A 236 -0.41 9.77 6.80
C SER A 236 0.40 8.58 7.33
N ALA A 237 0.17 8.22 8.59
CA ALA A 237 0.89 7.14 9.22
C ALA A 237 0.67 5.78 8.52
N GLU A 238 -0.52 5.54 7.98
CA GLU A 238 -0.86 4.32 7.24
C GLU A 238 -0.06 4.21 5.95
N LEU A 239 0.04 5.31 5.20
CA LEU A 239 0.80 5.35 3.96
C LEU A 239 2.30 5.24 4.25
N ALA A 240 2.78 5.87 5.33
CA ALA A 240 4.16 5.73 5.78
C ALA A 240 4.51 4.26 6.10
N TRP A 241 3.63 3.56 6.80
CA TRP A 241 3.77 2.11 7.03
C TRP A 241 3.79 1.32 5.71
N GLU A 242 2.88 1.61 4.79
CA GLU A 242 2.78 0.93 3.49
C GLU A 242 4.02 1.14 2.61
N MET A 243 4.66 2.30 2.71
CA MET A 243 5.88 2.66 1.98
C MET A 243 7.17 2.28 2.70
N ASN A 244 7.09 1.56 3.82
CA ASN A 244 8.22 1.18 4.68
C ASN A 244 9.06 2.39 5.15
N LEU A 245 8.41 3.52 5.45
CA LEU A 245 9.12 4.65 6.03
C LEU A 245 9.46 4.33 7.49
N PRO A 246 10.67 4.65 7.98
CA PRO A 246 10.94 4.54 9.40
C PRO A 246 10.10 5.55 10.18
N LEU A 247 10.03 5.38 11.51
CA LEU A 247 9.46 6.39 12.40
C LEU A 247 10.27 7.70 12.32
N PRO A 248 9.67 8.84 12.66
CA PRO A 248 10.39 10.10 12.85
C PRO A 248 11.55 9.96 13.84
N ASP A 249 12.58 10.80 13.71
CA ASP A 249 13.84 10.69 14.48
C ASP A 249 13.82 11.35 15.86
N ASN A 250 12.65 11.69 16.38
CA ASN A 250 12.49 12.41 17.64
C ASN A 250 12.31 11.49 18.87
N TYR A 251 12.89 10.29 18.80
CA TYR A 251 12.89 9.32 19.90
C TYR A 251 14.29 9.13 20.45
N GLU A 252 14.41 9.26 21.77
CA GLU A 252 15.72 9.28 22.44
C GLU A 252 16.30 7.87 22.59
N PHE A 253 15.46 6.89 22.93
CA PHE A 253 15.85 5.49 23.03
C PHE A 253 14.63 4.56 22.96
N VAL A 254 14.90 3.26 22.78
CA VAL A 254 13.91 2.20 22.91
C VAL A 254 14.00 1.58 24.30
N PHE A 255 12.91 1.56 25.05
CA PHE A 255 12.78 0.76 26.27
C PHE A 255 12.16 -0.60 25.95
N LEU A 256 12.99 -1.64 25.96
CA LEU A 256 12.53 -3.02 25.85
C LEU A 256 12.07 -3.50 27.23
N SER A 257 10.77 -3.80 27.39
CA SER A 257 10.24 -4.27 28.66
C SER A 257 10.26 -5.79 28.75
N GLY A 258 10.97 -6.29 29.77
CA GLY A 258 10.93 -7.69 30.16
C GLY A 258 9.86 -7.95 31.21
N GLY A 259 8.93 -8.87 30.93
CA GLY A 259 7.99 -9.34 31.93
C GLY A 259 8.71 -9.81 33.21
N LEU A 260 8.18 -9.47 34.39
CA LEU A 260 8.70 -9.87 35.71
C LEU A 260 10.10 -9.35 36.06
N SER A 261 10.60 -8.35 35.31
CA SER A 261 11.91 -7.74 35.53
C SER A 261 11.85 -6.36 36.20
N GLY A 262 10.66 -5.89 36.60
CA GLY A 262 10.47 -4.56 37.20
C GLY A 262 10.18 -3.44 36.20
N HIS A 263 9.76 -3.77 34.96
CA HIS A 263 9.48 -2.76 33.94
C HIS A 263 8.40 -1.75 34.36
N ALA A 264 7.40 -2.16 35.14
CA ALA A 264 6.35 -1.25 35.63
C ALA A 264 6.92 -0.17 36.55
N ALA A 265 7.88 -0.53 37.42
CA ALA A 265 8.57 0.44 38.27
C ALA A 265 9.44 1.39 37.43
N MET A 266 10.13 0.88 36.41
CA MET A 266 10.90 1.71 35.47
C MET A 266 10.00 2.69 34.70
N MET A 267 8.84 2.25 34.25
CA MET A 267 7.83 3.10 33.61
C MET A 267 7.30 4.18 34.56
N SER A 268 7.02 3.83 35.82
CA SER A 268 6.67 4.84 36.84
C SER A 268 7.80 5.85 37.06
N PHE A 269 9.05 5.39 37.07
CA PHE A 269 10.22 6.27 37.16
C PHE A 269 10.31 7.23 35.95
N PHE A 270 10.07 6.73 34.73
CA PHE A 270 9.99 7.57 33.53
C PHE A 270 8.93 8.66 33.63
N ASN A 271 7.73 8.34 34.14
CA ASN A 271 6.68 9.33 34.34
C ASN A 271 7.10 10.44 35.31
N VAL A 272 7.77 10.08 36.41
CA VAL A 272 8.30 11.05 37.38
C VAL A 272 9.40 11.91 36.76
N CYS A 273 10.17 11.37 35.82
CA CYS A 273 11.17 12.12 35.06
C CYS A 273 10.60 12.96 33.90
N GLY A 274 9.28 12.96 33.69
CA GLY A 274 8.66 13.66 32.57
C GLY A 274 8.95 13.04 31.19
N ILE A 275 9.32 11.75 31.15
CA ILE A 275 9.58 11.02 29.92
C ILE A 275 8.26 10.51 29.33
N GLY A 276 7.95 10.93 28.11
CA GLY A 276 6.77 10.54 27.36
C GLY A 276 6.94 9.18 26.69
N TYR A 277 5.93 8.32 26.81
CA TYR A 277 5.85 7.06 26.07
C TYR A 277 4.39 6.61 25.89
N LEU A 278 4.18 5.63 25.02
CA LEU A 278 2.90 4.96 24.85
C LEU A 278 2.92 3.57 25.47
N TYR A 279 1.79 3.13 26.03
CA TYR A 279 1.64 1.76 26.52
C TYR A 279 0.80 0.93 25.56
N HIS A 280 1.42 -0.09 24.96
CA HIS A 280 0.78 -1.00 24.01
C HIS A 280 0.68 -2.41 24.58
N HIS A 281 -0.55 -2.90 24.75
CA HIS A 281 -0.83 -4.25 25.24
C HIS A 281 -1.59 -5.04 24.17
N MET A 282 -0.92 -6.02 23.56
CA MET A 282 -1.48 -6.90 22.52
C MET A 282 -1.79 -6.26 21.16
N ASP A 283 -1.42 -5.00 20.94
CA ASP A 283 -1.67 -4.29 19.68
C ASP A 283 -0.92 -4.87 18.47
N LEU A 284 -1.57 -4.80 17.30
CA LEU A 284 -0.93 -5.09 16.01
C LEU A 284 0.24 -4.14 15.76
N MET A 285 1.30 -4.66 15.13
CA MET A 285 2.52 -3.91 14.84
C MET A 285 2.29 -2.64 13.99
N LYS A 286 1.33 -2.68 13.06
CA LYS A 286 0.92 -1.50 12.28
C LYS A 286 0.32 -0.40 13.18
N ASN A 287 -0.50 -0.76 14.16
CA ASN A 287 -1.12 0.20 15.08
C ASN A 287 -0.06 0.84 15.98
N ARG A 288 0.87 0.05 16.52
CA ARG A 288 2.00 0.58 17.29
C ARG A 288 2.80 1.60 16.48
N TYR A 289 3.12 1.28 15.23
CA TYR A 289 3.78 2.22 14.32
C TYR A 289 2.98 3.50 14.16
N ILE A 290 1.67 3.40 13.90
CA ILE A 290 0.79 4.57 13.71
C ILE A 290 0.74 5.45 14.97
N ASP A 291 0.61 4.84 16.15
CA ASP A 291 0.52 5.59 17.40
C ASP A 291 1.83 6.33 17.67
N TYR A 292 2.99 5.67 17.52
CA TYR A 292 4.28 6.34 17.63
C TYR A 292 4.45 7.40 16.52
N TYR A 293 4.06 7.11 15.29
CA TYR A 293 4.10 8.11 14.22
C TYR A 293 3.35 9.40 14.58
N HIS A 294 2.20 9.31 15.26
CA HIS A 294 1.48 10.50 15.73
C HIS A 294 2.07 11.10 17.01
N PHE A 295 2.50 10.26 17.95
CA PHE A 295 3.13 10.68 19.20
C PHE A 295 4.40 11.50 18.96
N SER A 296 5.12 11.21 17.87
CA SER A 296 6.27 11.99 17.43
C SER A 296 5.97 13.48 17.19
N ARG A 297 4.71 13.87 17.01
CA ARG A 297 4.34 15.25 16.69
C ARG A 297 4.18 16.13 17.92
N ILE A 298 4.31 15.56 19.13
CA ILE A 298 4.21 16.33 20.36
C ILE A 298 5.52 17.08 20.57
N GLU A 299 5.45 18.39 20.40
CA GLU A 299 6.59 19.29 20.59
C GLU A 299 7.03 19.34 22.06
N ASN A 300 8.34 19.48 22.29
CA ASN A 300 8.97 19.64 23.61
C ASN A 300 8.74 18.46 24.59
N LEU A 301 8.43 17.26 24.10
CA LEU A 301 8.30 16.06 24.92
C LEU A 301 9.52 15.16 24.76
N TYR A 302 10.21 14.86 25.87
CA TYR A 302 11.28 13.85 25.89
C TYR A 302 10.66 12.46 25.68
N SER A 303 10.67 11.98 24.44
CA SER A 303 9.86 10.84 24.01
C SER A 303 10.69 9.59 23.78
N ILE A 304 10.17 8.44 24.24
CA ILE A 304 10.81 7.13 24.04
C ILE A 304 9.84 6.15 23.38
N ILE A 305 10.39 5.13 22.73
CA ILE A 305 9.61 4.00 22.22
C ILE A 305 9.65 2.90 23.27
N THR A 306 8.50 2.47 23.77
CA THR A 306 8.43 1.25 24.59
C THR A 306 8.03 0.06 23.74
N TYR A 307 8.66 -1.08 24.01
CA TYR A 307 8.28 -2.34 23.42
C TYR A 307 8.23 -3.42 24.49
N GLY A 308 7.02 -3.84 24.83
CA GLY A 308 6.74 -4.96 25.72
C GLY A 308 6.01 -6.08 25.00
N GLN A 309 6.47 -7.31 25.20
CA GLN A 309 5.87 -8.48 24.56
C GLN A 309 5.01 -9.26 25.56
N TYR A 310 3.70 -9.23 25.34
CA TYR A 310 2.70 -9.92 26.16
C TYR A 310 1.80 -10.86 25.35
N SER A 311 2.28 -11.56 24.31
CA SER A 311 1.67 -12.86 23.95
C SER A 311 2.50 -13.72 23.01
N LEU A 312 2.17 -15.00 23.10
CA LEU A 312 2.40 -16.03 22.09
C LEU A 312 1.29 -15.92 21.01
N THR A 313 1.72 -15.92 19.75
CA THR A 313 0.98 -16.15 18.48
C THR A 313 0.25 -14.99 17.77
N GLN A 314 -0.68 -14.23 18.35
CA GLN A 314 -1.51 -13.30 17.54
C GLN A 314 -0.89 -11.93 17.21
N GLY A 315 -0.02 -11.39 18.07
CA GLY A 315 0.60 -10.06 17.88
C GLY A 315 1.89 -10.04 17.05
N MET A 316 2.37 -11.19 16.56
CA MET A 316 3.70 -11.30 15.93
C MET A 316 3.72 -10.98 14.43
N ASN A 317 2.56 -10.85 13.78
CA ASN A 317 2.51 -10.51 12.37
C ASN A 317 3.18 -9.15 12.12
N ASN A 318 4.11 -9.10 11.16
CA ASN A 318 4.89 -7.92 10.80
C ASN A 318 5.82 -7.37 11.90
N ILE A 319 6.17 -8.17 12.92
CA ILE A 319 7.15 -7.74 13.95
C ILE A 319 8.49 -7.35 13.33
N GLY A 320 9.01 -8.15 12.39
CA GLY A 320 10.26 -7.85 11.69
C GLY A 320 10.19 -6.50 10.98
N LYS A 321 9.09 -6.22 10.28
CA LYS A 321 8.83 -4.92 9.66
C LYS A 321 8.88 -3.81 10.69
N TYR A 322 8.06 -3.88 11.74
CA TYR A 322 8.01 -2.83 12.76
C TYR A 322 9.37 -2.53 13.38
N LEU A 323 10.11 -3.55 13.78
CA LEU A 323 11.44 -3.37 14.38
C LEU A 323 12.42 -2.70 13.42
N THR A 324 12.39 -3.04 12.12
CA THR A 324 13.25 -2.38 11.11
C THR A 324 12.86 -0.94 10.79
N LEU A 325 11.63 -0.53 11.11
CA LEU A 325 11.17 0.85 10.93
C LEU A 325 11.49 1.73 12.15
N ILE A 326 12.01 1.18 13.24
CA ILE A 326 12.56 1.97 14.34
C ILE A 326 13.96 2.44 13.94
N ASN A 327 14.26 3.73 14.13
CA ASN A 327 15.59 4.27 13.85
C ASN A 327 16.66 3.60 14.73
N LYS A 328 17.91 3.58 14.25
CA LYS A 328 19.05 3.07 15.02
C LYS A 328 19.35 4.03 16.18
N ILE A 329 18.69 3.82 17.31
CA ILE A 329 18.81 4.61 18.55
C ILE A 329 19.20 3.68 19.72
N PRO A 330 19.71 4.22 20.85
CA PRO A 330 20.05 3.41 22.01
C PRO A 330 18.89 2.55 22.50
N ILE A 331 19.23 1.39 23.05
CA ILE A 331 18.24 0.45 23.62
C ILE A 331 18.52 0.30 25.11
N LEU A 332 17.52 0.59 25.93
CA LEU A 332 17.51 0.30 27.36
C LEU A 332 16.71 -0.98 27.60
N PHE A 333 17.36 -2.00 28.13
CA PHE A 333 16.73 -3.28 28.46
C PHE A 333 16.96 -3.62 29.94
N LEU A 334 15.85 -3.77 30.68
CA LEU A 334 15.93 -4.14 32.09
C LEU A 334 16.08 -5.66 32.23
N VAL A 335 17.26 -6.08 32.66
CA VAL A 335 17.59 -7.49 32.89
C VAL A 335 17.36 -7.88 34.35
N ARG A 336 16.95 -9.13 34.55
CA ARG A 336 16.85 -9.79 35.86
C ARG A 336 17.18 -11.26 35.68
N ASP A 337 17.75 -11.88 36.71
CA ASP A 337 18.09 -13.30 36.65
C ASP A 337 16.84 -14.14 36.29
N PRO A 338 16.94 -15.08 35.33
CA PRO A 338 15.78 -15.85 34.87
C PRO A 338 15.08 -16.62 36.00
N ILE A 339 15.83 -17.12 36.99
CA ILE A 339 15.28 -17.85 38.13
C ILE A 339 14.39 -16.94 38.98
N SER A 340 14.80 -15.72 39.31
CA SER A 340 13.96 -14.78 40.07
C SER A 340 12.78 -14.28 39.26
N ARG A 341 12.90 -14.17 37.92
CA ARG A 341 11.74 -13.91 37.06
C ARG A 341 10.72 -15.04 37.20
N LEU A 342 11.14 -16.31 37.12
CA LEU A 342 10.25 -17.46 37.31
C LEU A 342 9.63 -17.49 38.72
N LYS A 343 10.43 -17.24 39.78
CA LYS A 343 9.94 -17.11 41.15
C LYS A 343 8.84 -16.06 41.28
N THR A 344 9.03 -14.92 40.61
CA THR A 344 8.05 -13.83 40.57
C THR A 344 6.80 -14.23 39.78
N GLY A 345 6.96 -14.99 38.70
CA GLY A 345 5.83 -15.48 37.88
C GLY A 345 4.96 -16.48 38.63
N VAL A 346 5.57 -17.44 39.33
CA VAL A 346 4.87 -18.46 40.11
C VAL A 346 4.16 -17.87 41.30
N ASN A 347 4.60 -16.70 41.79
CA ASN A 347 3.98 -16.00 42.90
C ASN A 347 3.48 -14.62 42.46
N HIS A 348 3.03 -14.49 41.21
CA HIS A 348 2.57 -13.19 40.73
C HIS A 348 1.31 -12.79 41.51
N PRO A 349 1.31 -11.64 42.21
CA PRO A 349 0.13 -11.21 42.93
C PRO A 349 -0.96 -10.82 41.93
N ILE A 350 -2.18 -11.23 42.21
CA ILE A 350 -3.37 -10.88 41.46
C ILE A 350 -4.15 -9.86 42.28
N LEU A 351 -4.76 -8.92 41.56
CA LEU A 351 -5.56 -7.88 42.18
C LEU A 351 -6.79 -8.49 42.85
N ASN A 352 -6.81 -8.50 44.18
CA ASN A 352 -8.03 -8.76 44.95
C ASN A 352 -8.71 -7.40 45.23
N PRO A 353 -10.02 -7.24 44.96
CA PRO A 353 -10.74 -6.01 45.26
C PRO A 353 -10.63 -5.56 46.73
N LYS A 354 -10.43 -6.50 47.66
CA LYS A 354 -10.24 -6.26 49.10
C LYS A 354 -8.79 -5.94 49.50
N SER A 355 -7.85 -5.97 48.56
CA SER A 355 -6.45 -5.62 48.83
C SER A 355 -6.26 -4.11 48.86
N MET A 356 -5.38 -3.64 49.75
CA MET A 356 -4.96 -2.25 49.80
C MET A 356 -4.32 -1.85 48.46
N LYS A 357 -4.82 -0.76 47.87
CA LYS A 357 -4.41 -0.27 46.54
C LYS A 357 -3.42 0.90 46.62
N GLU A 358 -3.57 1.74 47.62
CA GLU A 358 -2.71 2.89 47.87
C GLU A 358 -1.97 2.65 49.18
N ILE A 359 -0.65 2.85 49.13
CA ILE A 359 0.25 2.63 50.26
C ILE A 359 0.92 3.97 50.55
N CYS A 360 0.84 4.42 51.78
CA CYS A 360 1.51 5.58 52.32
C CYS A 360 2.45 5.15 53.46
N LEU A 361 3.41 6.01 53.82
CA LEU A 361 4.40 5.73 54.87
C LEU A 361 3.79 5.45 56.26
N ASN A 362 2.56 5.90 56.50
CA ASN A 362 1.86 5.72 57.76
C ASN A 362 1.03 4.43 57.83
N ASN A 363 0.94 3.66 56.74
CA ASN A 363 0.22 2.39 56.77
C ASN A 363 1.03 1.33 57.52
N ASP A 364 0.34 0.49 58.28
CA ASP A 364 0.94 -0.73 58.82
C ASP A 364 1.32 -1.64 57.64
N TYR A 365 2.61 -2.00 57.55
CA TYR A 365 3.12 -2.83 56.47
C TYR A 365 2.40 -4.19 56.38
N SER A 366 1.86 -4.71 57.48
CA SER A 366 1.13 -5.97 57.51
C SER A 366 -0.16 -5.91 56.69
N ASP A 367 -0.81 -4.75 56.60
CA ASP A 367 -2.03 -4.55 55.82
C ASP A 367 -1.78 -4.62 54.31
N VAL A 368 -0.56 -4.30 53.86
CA VAL A 368 -0.15 -4.39 52.45
C VAL A 368 -0.23 -5.83 51.94
N PHE A 369 0.02 -6.80 52.82
CA PHE A 369 0.05 -8.22 52.47
C PHE A 369 -1.29 -8.93 52.70
N LYS A 370 -2.26 -8.29 53.36
CA LYS A 370 -3.60 -8.87 53.59
C LYS A 370 -4.39 -8.95 52.28
N ASN A 371 -5.22 -9.99 52.18
CA ASN A 371 -6.13 -10.22 51.06
C ASN A 371 -5.43 -10.33 49.68
N LYS A 372 -4.13 -10.63 49.62
CA LYS A 372 -3.45 -10.88 48.34
C LYS A 372 -3.76 -12.30 47.87
N MET A 373 -3.99 -12.44 46.57
CA MET A 373 -4.05 -13.73 45.90
C MET A 373 -2.83 -13.86 45.01
N TYR A 374 -2.31 -15.07 44.86
CA TYR A 374 -1.14 -15.39 44.07
C TYR A 374 -1.53 -16.41 43.01
N VAL A 375 -0.88 -16.34 41.84
CA VAL A 375 -0.93 -17.42 40.86
C VAL A 375 -0.41 -18.69 41.54
N GLY A 376 -1.10 -19.83 41.36
CA GLY A 376 -0.75 -21.10 42.00
C GLY A 376 -0.10 -22.12 41.06
N ASP A 377 -0.04 -21.86 39.74
CA ASP A 377 0.63 -22.71 38.76
C ASP A 377 0.86 -21.94 37.45
N ILE A 378 1.93 -22.24 36.72
CA ILE A 378 2.20 -21.72 35.37
C ILE A 378 2.05 -22.90 34.39
N GLY A 379 0.80 -23.25 34.05
CA GLY A 379 0.48 -24.40 33.20
C GLY A 379 -0.96 -24.39 32.68
N LYS A 380 -1.45 -25.55 32.18
CA LYS A 380 -2.83 -25.70 31.65
C LYS A 380 -3.92 -25.53 32.70
N ASN A 381 -3.59 -25.68 33.99
CA ASN A 381 -4.54 -25.60 35.10
C ASN A 381 -4.22 -24.39 35.98
N PHE A 382 -4.64 -23.20 35.54
CA PHE A 382 -4.47 -21.96 36.31
C PHE A 382 -5.39 -21.99 37.55
N TYR A 383 -4.84 -21.81 38.75
CA TYR A 383 -5.62 -21.59 39.98
C TYR A 383 -4.95 -20.54 40.87
N TYR A 384 -5.68 -20.06 41.88
CA TYR A 384 -5.25 -18.99 42.76
C TYR A 384 -5.04 -19.49 44.19
N SER A 385 -4.05 -18.95 44.89
CA SER A 385 -3.70 -19.27 46.27
C SER A 385 -3.65 -18.01 47.13
N GLU A 386 -4.01 -18.11 48.40
CA GLU A 386 -3.88 -17.01 49.37
C GLU A 386 -2.44 -16.87 49.90
N LYS A 387 -1.57 -17.85 49.63
CA LYS A 387 -0.17 -17.85 50.05
C LYS A 387 0.76 -18.09 48.86
N PRO A 388 1.91 -17.39 48.79
CA PRO A 388 2.95 -17.71 47.81
C PRO A 388 3.52 -19.10 48.10
N SER A 389 3.87 -19.85 47.05
CA SER A 389 4.42 -21.19 47.15
C SER A 389 5.36 -21.48 45.99
N MET A 390 6.48 -22.11 46.32
CA MET A 390 7.49 -22.56 45.35
C MET A 390 7.23 -23.97 44.83
N LYS A 391 6.20 -24.66 45.35
CA LYS A 391 5.84 -26.04 44.96
C LYS A 391 5.49 -26.16 43.47
N TYR A 392 5.19 -25.05 42.83
CA TYR A 392 4.58 -24.98 41.49
C TYR A 392 5.58 -24.55 40.40
N LEU A 393 6.87 -24.43 40.73
CA LEU A 393 7.89 -24.40 39.70
C LEU A 393 8.04 -25.81 39.13
N PRO A 394 7.97 -25.99 37.79
CA PRO A 394 8.37 -27.26 37.19
C PRO A 394 9.80 -27.59 37.61
N ARG A 395 10.00 -28.80 38.13
CA ARG A 395 11.31 -29.28 38.58
C ARG A 395 12.26 -29.53 37.42
#